data_AF-Q6ZWH1-F1
#
_entry.id   AF-Q6ZWH1-F1
#
_cell.length_a   1.000
_cell.length_b   1.000
_cell.length_c   1.000
_cell.angle_alpha   90.00
_cell.angle_beta   90.00
_cell.angle_gamma   90.00
#
_symmetry.space_group_name_H-M   'P 1'
#
loop_
_entity.id
_entity.type
_entity.pdbx_description
1 polymer ?
#
loop_
_entity_poly.entity_id
_entity_poly.type
_entity_poly.pdbx_seq_one_letter_code
_entity_poly.pdbx_strand_id
1 'polypeptide(L)'
;MLAPCFLYSLQNWDIIFNAQYPELPPDFIFGEDAEFLPDPSALQNLASWNPSNPECLLLVVKELVQQYHQFQCSRLRESSRLMFEYQTLLEEPQYGENMEIYAGKKNNWNLASWNPSNPECLLLVVKELVQQYHQFQCSRLRESSRLMFEYQTLLEEPQYGENMEIYAGKKNNWTGEFSARFLLKLPVDFSNIPTYLLKDVNEDPGEDVALLSVSFEDTEATQVYPKLYLSPRIEHALGGSSALHIPAFPGGGCLIDYVPQVCHLLTNKVQYVIQGYHKRREYIAAFLSHFGTGVVEYDAEGFTKLTLLLMWKDFCFLVHIDLPLFFPRDQPTLTFQSVYHFTNSGQLYSQAQKNYPYSPRWDGNEMAKRAKAYFKTFVPQFQEAAFANGKL
;
A
#
# COMPACT_ATOMS: atom_id res chain seq x y z
N MET A 1 0.95 11.35 22.96
CA MET A 1 0.32 10.55 24.03
C MET A 1 -1.17 10.53 23.70
N LEU A 2 -1.84 9.37 23.63
CA LEU A 2 -3.29 9.34 23.43
C LEU A 2 -3.96 9.74 24.75
N ALA A 3 -4.58 10.91 24.80
CA ALA A 3 -5.47 11.28 25.91
C ALA A 3 -6.86 10.71 25.59
N PRO A 4 -7.35 9.70 26.33
CA PRO A 4 -8.68 9.18 26.08
C PRO A 4 -9.72 10.21 26.55
N CYS A 5 -10.36 10.90 25.60
CA CYS A 5 -11.66 11.52 25.83
C CYS A 5 -12.73 10.44 25.57
N PHE A 6 -13.71 10.33 26.45
CA PHE A 6 -14.73 9.28 26.42
C PHE A 6 -15.72 9.43 25.25
N LEU A 7 -15.63 10.52 24.48
CA LEU A 7 -16.45 10.82 23.32
C LEU A 7 -15.79 10.44 21.99
N TYR A 8 -15.50 9.16 21.73
CA TYR A 8 -15.19 8.51 20.42
C TYR A 8 -14.25 9.19 19.38
N SER A 9 -13.70 10.38 19.62
CA SER A 9 -12.63 11.01 18.84
C SER A 9 -11.39 11.04 19.73
N LEU A 10 -10.43 10.17 19.44
CA LEU A 10 -9.12 10.25 20.07
C LEU A 10 -8.48 11.57 19.65
N GLN A 11 -8.26 12.47 20.61
CA GLN A 11 -7.57 13.71 20.31
C GLN A 11 -6.07 13.41 20.16
N ASN A 12 -5.56 13.57 18.94
CA ASN A 12 -4.13 13.39 18.65
C ASN A 12 -3.38 14.67 18.99
N TRP A 13 -2.85 14.77 20.21
CA TRP A 13 -1.91 15.81 20.62
C TRP A 13 -0.48 15.32 20.55
N ASP A 14 0.34 16.02 19.77
CA ASP A 14 1.79 15.80 19.76
C ASP A 14 2.42 16.57 20.92
N ILE A 15 3.20 15.85 21.72
CA ILE A 15 3.95 16.40 22.84
C ILE A 15 5.43 16.25 22.50
N ILE A 16 6.13 17.35 22.41
CA ILE A 16 7.51 17.40 21.90
C ILE A 16 8.45 17.73 23.05
N PHE A 17 9.40 16.83 23.29
CA PHE A 17 10.50 17.05 24.23
C PHE A 17 11.82 17.12 23.48
N ASN A 18 12.78 17.87 24.03
CA ASN A 18 14.15 17.86 23.55
C ASN A 18 15.00 16.93 24.42
N ALA A 19 15.40 15.78 23.87
CA ALA A 19 16.19 14.78 24.59
C ALA A 19 17.57 15.30 25.05
N GLN A 20 18.12 16.34 24.41
CA GLN A 20 19.40 16.94 24.81
C GLN A 20 19.26 17.91 26.00
N TYR A 21 18.04 18.36 26.30
CA TYR A 21 17.72 19.33 27.35
C TYR A 21 16.45 18.90 28.11
N PRO A 22 16.50 17.81 28.90
CA PRO A 22 15.34 17.21 29.55
C PRO A 22 14.68 18.08 30.63
N GLU A 23 15.36 19.13 31.09
CA GLU A 23 14.85 20.10 32.06
C GLU A 23 13.87 21.11 31.47
N LEU A 24 13.83 21.27 30.14
CA LEU A 24 12.95 22.21 29.46
C LEU A 24 11.49 21.67 29.41
N PRO A 25 10.49 22.57 29.45
CA PRO A 25 9.10 22.16 29.26
C PRO A 25 8.85 21.65 27.83
N PRO A 26 7.81 20.81 27.64
CA PRO A 26 7.42 20.33 26.32
C PRO A 26 6.69 21.40 25.50
N ASP A 27 6.72 21.23 24.18
CA ASP A 27 5.83 21.92 23.24
C ASP A 27 4.63 21.03 22.88
N PHE A 28 3.51 21.65 22.50
CA PHE A 28 2.25 20.97 22.19
C PHE A 28 1.73 21.35 20.80
N ILE A 29 1.26 20.36 20.03
CA ILE A 29 0.54 20.56 18.76
C ILE A 29 -0.83 19.88 18.88
N PHE A 30 -1.91 20.62 18.63
CA PHE A 30 -3.29 20.21 18.94
C PHE A 30 -4.06 19.55 17.78
N GLY A 31 -3.36 19.02 16.77
CA GLY A 31 -3.96 18.25 15.67
C GLY A 31 -4.91 19.07 14.79
N GLU A 32 -6.10 18.52 14.49
CA GLU A 32 -7.09 19.09 13.57
C GLU A 32 -7.86 20.30 14.12
N ASP A 33 -7.82 20.54 15.43
CA ASP A 33 -8.50 21.66 16.10
C ASP A 33 -7.63 22.92 16.11
N ALA A 34 -7.29 23.46 14.93
CA ALA A 34 -6.44 24.65 14.78
C ALA A 34 -7.00 25.93 15.44
N GLU A 35 -8.27 25.93 15.84
CA GLU A 35 -8.95 27.04 16.55
C GLU A 35 -8.79 26.95 18.07
N PHE A 36 -8.27 25.83 18.60
CA PHE A 36 -7.99 25.70 20.03
C PHE A 36 -6.71 26.44 20.39
N LEU A 37 -6.89 27.59 21.06
CA LEU A 37 -5.82 28.43 21.57
C LEU A 37 -5.93 28.48 23.10
N PRO A 38 -5.22 27.60 23.85
CA PRO A 38 -5.29 27.60 25.30
C PRO A 38 -4.73 28.90 25.88
N ASP A 39 -5.38 29.44 26.91
CA ASP A 39 -4.90 30.65 27.60
C ASP A 39 -3.63 30.32 28.40
N PRO A 40 -2.46 30.89 28.04
CA PRO A 40 -1.21 30.59 28.75
C PRO A 40 -1.25 30.99 30.22
N SER A 41 -2.09 31.96 30.61
CA SER A 41 -2.22 32.41 32.00
C SER A 41 -2.93 31.38 32.89
N ALA A 42 -3.71 30.48 32.29
CA ALA A 42 -4.40 29.40 32.98
C ALA A 42 -3.54 28.13 33.13
N LEU A 43 -2.37 28.06 32.48
CA LEU A 43 -1.46 26.92 32.52
C LEU A 43 -0.37 27.12 33.58
N GLN A 44 -0.76 27.09 34.85
CA GLN A 44 0.13 27.40 35.97
C GLN A 44 1.25 26.38 36.08
N ASN A 45 0.94 25.08 35.89
CA ASN A 45 1.93 24.01 35.98
C ASN A 45 2.93 24.04 34.81
N LEU A 46 2.55 24.60 33.66
CA LEU A 46 3.46 24.83 32.54
C LEU A 46 4.36 26.05 32.80
N ALA A 47 3.80 27.13 33.34
CA ALA A 47 4.55 28.34 33.70
C ALA A 47 5.57 28.07 34.84
N SER A 48 5.22 27.21 35.80
CA SER A 48 6.11 26.75 36.87
C SER A 48 6.63 25.33 36.63
N TRP A 49 7.07 25.05 35.39
CA TRP A 49 7.55 23.72 35.02
C TRP A 49 8.64 23.23 35.98
N ASN A 50 8.42 22.04 36.56
CA ASN A 50 9.33 21.43 37.53
C ASN A 50 9.66 19.99 37.11
N PRO A 51 10.81 19.75 36.44
CA PRO A 51 11.19 18.41 35.98
C PRO A 51 11.53 17.45 37.12
N SER A 52 11.70 17.95 38.36
CA SER A 52 11.88 17.10 39.55
C SER A 52 10.57 16.52 40.08
N ASN A 53 9.41 17.02 39.65
CA ASN A 53 8.11 16.45 39.98
C ASN A 53 7.71 15.43 38.90
N PRO A 54 7.61 14.12 39.20
CA PRO A 54 7.23 13.11 38.20
C PRO A 54 5.80 13.29 37.65
N GLU A 55 4.94 14.07 38.33
CA GLU A 55 3.57 14.36 37.87
C GLU A 55 3.46 15.66 37.05
N CYS A 56 4.56 16.39 36.82
CA CYS A 56 4.52 17.71 36.16
C CYS A 56 3.82 17.68 34.79
N LEU A 57 4.14 16.70 33.94
CA LEU A 57 3.51 16.54 32.63
C LEU A 57 2.00 16.25 32.76
N LEU A 58 1.61 15.38 33.70
CA LEU A 58 0.22 15.03 33.93
C LEU A 58 -0.60 16.25 34.36
N LEU A 59 -0.05 17.09 35.23
CA LEU A 59 -0.71 18.32 35.69
C LEU A 59 -0.92 19.31 34.55
N VAL A 60 0.10 19.50 33.68
CA VAL A 60 -0.03 20.33 32.48
C VAL A 60 -1.09 19.78 31.52
N VAL A 61 -1.10 18.46 31.29
CA VAL A 61 -2.10 17.82 30.43
C VAL A 61 -3.51 18.00 31.01
N LYS A 62 -3.70 17.91 32.33
CA LYS A 62 -4.98 18.19 32.99
C LYS A 62 -5.44 19.63 32.79
N GLU A 63 -4.55 20.60 32.92
CA GLU A 63 -4.86 22.02 32.66
C GLU A 63 -5.26 22.24 31.19
N LEU A 64 -4.53 21.63 30.24
CA LEU A 64 -4.85 21.72 28.81
C LEU A 64 -6.19 21.06 28.48
N VAL A 65 -6.51 19.91 29.06
CA VAL A 65 -7.82 19.25 28.90
C VAL A 65 -8.94 20.13 29.48
N GLN A 66 -8.70 20.78 30.62
CA GLN A 66 -9.67 21.72 31.19
C GLN A 66 -9.89 22.95 30.31
N GLN A 67 -8.84 23.51 29.72
CA GLN A 67 -8.94 24.58 28.73
C GLN A 67 -9.68 24.12 27.47
N TYR A 68 -9.43 22.90 27.01
CA TYR A 68 -10.13 22.32 25.87
C TYR A 68 -11.63 22.12 26.17
N HIS A 69 -11.99 21.67 27.37
CA HIS A 69 -13.39 21.62 27.81
C HIS A 69 -14.05 23.01 27.80
N GLN A 70 -13.37 24.05 28.30
CA GLN A 70 -13.89 25.42 28.24
C GLN A 70 -14.09 25.90 26.79
N PHE A 71 -13.16 25.57 25.91
CA PHE A 71 -13.28 25.82 24.48
C PHE A 71 -14.51 25.11 23.89
N GLN A 72 -14.74 23.84 24.21
CA GLN A 72 -15.93 23.10 23.76
C GLN A 72 -17.23 23.68 24.32
N CYS A 73 -17.25 24.12 25.59
CA CYS A 73 -18.37 24.87 26.16
C CYS A 73 -18.63 26.18 25.41
N SER A 74 -17.57 26.88 24.97
CA SER A 74 -17.71 28.12 24.19
C SER A 74 -18.37 27.87 22.83
N ARG A 75 -18.06 26.74 22.19
CA ARG A 75 -18.71 26.30 20.94
C ARG A 75 -20.15 25.85 21.17
N LEU A 76 -20.41 25.13 22.27
CA LEU A 76 -21.77 24.71 22.65
C LEU A 76 -22.71 25.91 22.83
N ARG A 77 -22.21 27.06 23.30
CA ARG A 77 -22.99 28.30 23.46
C ARG A 77 -23.59 28.80 22.14
N GLU A 78 -23.08 28.38 20.98
CA GLU A 78 -23.71 28.67 19.68
C GLU A 78 -25.09 28.01 19.52
N SER A 79 -25.37 26.95 20.28
CA SER A 79 -26.68 26.30 20.35
C SER A 79 -27.34 26.58 21.69
N SER A 80 -28.25 27.56 21.73
CA SER A 80 -29.00 27.92 22.95
C SER A 80 -29.78 26.73 23.53
N ARG A 81 -30.23 25.79 22.69
CA ARG A 81 -30.94 24.59 23.12
C ARG A 81 -30.02 23.60 23.85
N LEU A 82 -28.86 23.29 23.29
CA LEU A 82 -27.92 22.34 23.89
C LEU A 82 -27.23 22.96 25.12
N MET A 83 -26.98 24.27 25.10
CA MET A 83 -26.46 24.99 26.25
C MET A 83 -27.45 24.95 27.44
N PHE A 84 -28.75 25.06 27.18
CA PHE A 84 -29.77 24.90 28.21
C PHE A 84 -29.73 23.51 28.84
N GLU A 85 -29.69 22.45 28.02
CA GLU A 85 -29.61 21.07 28.50
C GLU A 85 -28.33 20.81 29.30
N TYR A 86 -27.19 21.33 28.84
CA TYR A 86 -25.92 21.25 29.56
C TYR A 86 -25.98 21.96 30.92
N GLN A 87 -26.53 23.17 30.99
CA GLN A 87 -26.67 23.90 32.25
C GLN A 87 -27.57 23.16 33.24
N THR A 88 -28.69 22.60 32.78
CA THR A 88 -29.57 21.78 33.63
C THR A 88 -28.87 20.54 34.15
N LEU A 89 -28.02 19.89 33.35
CA LEU A 89 -27.24 18.72 33.79
C LEU A 89 -26.09 19.10 34.75
N LEU A 90 -25.55 20.31 34.65
CA LEU A 90 -24.50 20.80 35.53
C LEU A 90 -24.99 21.13 36.95
N GLU A 91 -26.27 21.49 37.08
CA GLU A 91 -26.93 21.76 38.36
C GLU A 91 -27.13 20.49 39.20
N GLU A 92 -27.02 19.31 38.58
CA GLU A 92 -27.09 18.00 39.23
C GLU A 92 -25.68 17.52 39.65
N PRO A 93 -25.38 17.45 40.97
CA PRO A 93 -24.03 17.16 41.47
C PRO A 93 -23.45 15.82 41.01
N GLN A 94 -24.32 14.88 40.64
CA GLN A 94 -23.97 13.54 40.17
C GLN A 94 -23.43 13.50 38.73
N TYR A 95 -23.67 14.54 37.92
CA TYR A 95 -23.28 14.59 36.51
C TYR A 95 -22.22 15.65 36.21
N GLY A 96 -22.20 16.77 36.96
CA GLY A 96 -21.37 17.93 36.63
C GLY A 96 -19.85 17.71 36.59
N GLU A 97 -19.29 16.86 37.46
CA GLU A 97 -17.82 16.71 37.58
C GLU A 97 -17.19 15.80 36.50
N ASN A 98 -17.97 14.91 35.87
CA ASN A 98 -17.45 13.92 34.91
C ASN A 98 -18.07 14.05 33.50
N MET A 99 -18.81 15.14 33.24
CA MET A 99 -19.47 15.35 31.96
C MET A 99 -18.49 16.00 30.97
N GLU A 100 -18.09 15.24 29.94
CA GLU A 100 -17.34 15.74 28.80
C GLU A 100 -18.30 16.25 27.70
N ILE A 101 -17.90 17.32 27.00
CA ILE A 101 -18.64 17.88 25.89
C ILE A 101 -17.74 17.94 24.67
N TYR A 102 -18.30 17.54 23.52
CA TYR A 102 -17.75 17.84 22.21
C TYR A 102 -18.81 18.57 21.38
N ALA A 103 -18.53 19.80 21.01
CA ALA A 103 -19.31 20.56 20.04
C ALA A 103 -18.52 20.61 18.73
N GLY A 104 -18.96 19.82 17.75
CA GLY A 104 -18.33 19.78 16.43
C GLY A 104 -18.31 21.14 15.73
N LYS A 105 -17.37 21.32 14.80
CA LYS A 105 -17.24 22.56 14.03
C LYS A 105 -18.54 22.88 13.31
N LYS A 106 -19.04 24.11 13.46
CA LYS A 106 -20.01 24.67 12.53
C LYS A 106 -19.32 24.75 11.18
N ASN A 107 -19.73 23.93 10.20
CA ASN A 107 -19.11 23.87 8.87
C ASN A 107 -18.94 25.28 8.29
N ASN A 108 -17.74 25.85 8.41
CA ASN A 108 -17.34 27.05 7.70
C ASN A 108 -16.68 26.56 6.42
N TRP A 109 -17.48 26.51 5.35
CA TRP A 109 -17.13 25.87 4.09
C TRP A 109 -15.87 26.52 3.51
N ASN A 110 -14.85 25.76 3.10
CA ASN A 110 -13.61 26.30 2.52
C ASN A 110 -13.89 27.09 1.23
N LEU A 111 -14.98 26.75 0.55
CA LEU A 111 -15.48 27.52 -0.60
C LEU A 111 -16.01 28.90 -0.18
N ALA A 112 -16.67 28.99 0.99
CA ALA A 112 -17.18 30.25 1.52
C ALA A 112 -16.08 31.12 2.15
N SER A 113 -15.00 30.50 2.62
CA SER A 113 -13.79 31.14 3.16
C SER A 113 -12.60 31.07 2.20
N TRP A 114 -12.86 31.11 0.89
CA TRP A 114 -11.83 30.98 -0.14
C TRP A 114 -10.68 31.97 0.06
N ASN A 115 -9.46 31.43 0.20
CA ASN A 115 -8.24 32.22 0.39
C ASN A 115 -7.25 31.95 -0.75
N PRO A 116 -7.15 32.84 -1.76
CA PRO A 116 -6.24 32.65 -2.90
C PRO A 116 -4.76 32.72 -2.51
N SER A 117 -4.43 33.23 -1.31
CA SER A 117 -3.06 33.28 -0.81
C SER A 117 -2.61 31.97 -0.15
N ASN A 118 -3.52 31.03 0.12
CA ASN A 118 -3.18 29.69 0.59
C ASN A 118 -2.95 28.77 -0.62
N PRO A 119 -1.74 28.23 -0.83
CA PRO A 119 -1.47 27.32 -1.94
C PRO A 119 -2.33 26.04 -1.91
N GLU A 120 -2.85 25.65 -0.74
CA GLU A 120 -3.72 24.47 -0.58
C GLU A 120 -5.22 24.76 -0.70
N CYS A 121 -5.63 26.02 -0.94
CA CYS A 121 -7.06 26.39 -0.92
C CYS A 121 -7.93 25.53 -1.85
N LEU A 122 -7.45 25.23 -3.05
CA LEU A 122 -8.13 24.37 -4.00
C LEU A 122 -8.24 22.93 -3.49
N LEU A 123 -7.14 22.39 -2.95
CA LEU A 123 -7.10 21.03 -2.40
C LEU A 123 -8.10 20.88 -1.25
N LEU A 124 -8.19 21.86 -0.35
CA LEU A 124 -9.14 21.87 0.77
C LEU A 124 -10.59 21.87 0.29
N VAL A 125 -10.93 22.69 -0.72
CA VAL A 125 -12.26 22.69 -1.33
C VAL A 125 -12.57 21.35 -2.00
N VAL A 126 -11.61 20.76 -2.71
CA VAL A 126 -11.81 19.45 -3.34
C VAL A 126 -12.03 18.36 -2.29
N LYS A 127 -11.23 18.31 -1.22
CA LYS A 127 -11.41 17.38 -0.09
C LYS A 127 -12.80 17.52 0.52
N GLU A 128 -13.25 18.77 0.73
CA GLU A 128 -14.59 19.05 1.27
C GLU A 128 -15.71 18.56 0.34
N LEU A 129 -15.61 18.83 -0.97
CA LEU A 129 -16.60 18.35 -1.95
C LEU A 129 -16.65 16.82 -2.01
N VAL A 130 -15.49 16.16 -1.95
CA VAL A 130 -15.40 14.69 -1.89
C VAL A 130 -16.07 14.16 -0.62
N GLN A 131 -15.81 14.79 0.54
CA GLN A 131 -16.44 14.41 1.81
C GLN A 131 -17.96 14.60 1.79
N GLN A 132 -18.46 15.71 1.25
CA GLN A 132 -19.90 15.96 1.10
C GLN A 132 -20.55 14.96 0.14
N TYR A 133 -19.88 14.65 -0.96
CA TYR A 133 -20.34 13.63 -1.90
C TYR A 133 -20.38 12.25 -1.23
N HIS A 134 -19.36 11.89 -0.45
CA HIS A 134 -19.35 10.65 0.32
C HIS A 134 -20.52 10.56 1.30
N GLN A 135 -20.78 11.63 2.08
CA GLN A 135 -21.94 11.68 2.99
C GLN A 135 -23.28 11.52 2.25
N PHE A 136 -23.42 12.16 1.08
CA PHE A 136 -24.58 11.99 0.22
C PHE A 136 -24.73 10.53 -0.26
N GLN A 137 -23.64 9.87 -0.69
CA GLN A 137 -23.67 8.47 -1.09
C GLN A 137 -24.03 7.54 0.08
N CYS A 138 -23.50 7.80 1.28
CA CYS A 138 -23.88 7.07 2.49
C CYS A 138 -25.37 7.23 2.81
N SER A 139 -25.93 8.43 2.61
CA SER A 139 -27.36 8.65 2.83
C SER A 139 -28.24 7.85 1.87
N ARG A 140 -27.80 7.70 0.61
CA ARG A 140 -28.48 6.88 -0.39
C ARG A 140 -28.35 5.39 -0.14
N LEU A 141 -27.17 4.95 0.32
CA LEU A 141 -26.92 3.54 0.64
C LEU A 141 -27.92 3.01 1.69
N ARG A 142 -28.41 3.89 2.58
CA ARG A 142 -29.44 3.57 3.60
C ARG A 142 -30.74 3.02 3.04
N GLU A 143 -31.02 3.17 1.76
CA GLU A 143 -32.17 2.55 1.10
C GLU A 143 -32.07 1.02 1.02
N SER A 144 -30.85 0.44 1.16
CA SER A 144 -30.61 -1.00 1.20
C SER A 144 -29.98 -1.42 2.53
N SER A 145 -30.74 -2.14 3.36
CA SER A 145 -30.24 -2.69 4.62
C SER A 145 -29.07 -3.66 4.41
N ARG A 146 -29.14 -4.48 3.35
CA ARG A 146 -28.10 -5.45 2.99
C ARG A 146 -26.77 -4.79 2.67
N LEU A 147 -26.79 -3.73 1.86
CA LEU A 147 -25.57 -3.01 1.45
C LEU A 147 -25.08 -2.05 2.54
N MET A 148 -25.97 -1.52 3.38
CA MET A 148 -25.57 -0.81 4.60
C MET A 148 -24.83 -1.71 5.58
N PHE A 149 -25.26 -2.96 5.74
CA PHE A 149 -24.55 -3.94 6.56
C PHE A 149 -23.11 -4.14 6.07
N GLU A 150 -22.92 -4.27 4.76
CA GLU A 150 -21.58 -4.39 4.16
C GLU A 150 -20.69 -3.17 4.46
N TYR A 151 -21.27 -1.97 4.37
CA TYR A 151 -20.56 -0.74 4.70
C TYR A 151 -20.20 -0.65 6.19
N GLN A 152 -21.16 -0.91 7.09
CA GLN A 152 -20.95 -0.77 8.53
C GLN A 152 -19.92 -1.77 9.07
N THR A 153 -19.98 -3.02 8.61
CA THR A 153 -19.03 -4.06 9.03
C THR A 153 -17.60 -3.75 8.57
N LEU A 154 -17.41 -3.16 7.39
CA LEU A 154 -16.09 -2.69 6.95
C LEU A 154 -15.62 -1.43 7.68
N LEU A 155 -16.55 -0.55 8.08
CA LEU A 155 -16.23 0.68 8.81
C LEU A 155 -15.74 0.41 10.24
N GLU A 156 -16.22 -0.68 10.86
CA GLU A 156 -15.75 -1.14 12.18
C GLU A 156 -14.27 -1.56 12.18
N GLU A 157 -13.72 -1.88 11.01
CA GLU A 157 -12.32 -2.24 10.83
C GLU A 157 -11.47 -0.99 10.49
N PRO A 158 -10.54 -0.56 11.37
CA PRO A 158 -9.76 0.67 11.17
C PRO A 158 -8.97 0.70 9.85
N GLN A 159 -8.49 -0.46 9.41
CA GLN A 159 -7.69 -0.63 8.20
C GLN A 159 -8.47 -0.39 6.89
N TYR A 160 -9.80 -0.49 6.92
CA TYR A 160 -10.66 -0.30 5.74
C TYR A 160 -11.48 0.99 5.83
N GLY A 161 -11.95 1.37 7.03
CA GLY A 161 -12.90 2.46 7.23
C GLY A 161 -12.46 3.81 6.67
N GLU A 162 -11.20 4.19 6.86
CA GLU A 162 -10.64 5.47 6.35
C GLU A 162 -10.30 5.43 4.85
N ASN A 163 -10.25 4.22 4.29
CA ASN A 163 -9.72 3.92 2.95
C ASN A 163 -10.80 3.33 2.02
N MET A 164 -12.07 3.65 2.32
CA MET A 164 -13.24 3.14 1.61
C MET A 164 -14.05 4.26 0.97
N GLU A 165 -14.27 4.15 -0.33
CA GLU A 165 -15.22 4.98 -1.08
C GLU A 165 -16.43 4.17 -1.49
N ILE A 166 -17.59 4.84 -1.56
CA ILE A 166 -18.83 4.21 -1.99
C ILE A 166 -19.56 5.03 -3.05
N TYR A 167 -20.27 4.32 -3.91
CA TYR A 167 -21.23 4.88 -4.85
C TYR A 167 -22.54 4.11 -4.74
N ALA A 168 -23.63 4.84 -4.53
CA ALA A 168 -25.00 4.34 -4.51
C ALA A 168 -25.77 4.91 -5.72
N GLY A 169 -26.12 4.01 -6.63
CA GLY A 169 -26.94 4.30 -7.80
C GLY A 169 -28.32 4.80 -7.41
N LYS A 170 -28.97 5.51 -8.33
CA LYS A 170 -30.38 5.89 -8.13
C LYS A 170 -31.23 4.63 -8.28
N LYS A 171 -32.10 4.37 -7.29
CA LYS A 171 -33.09 3.31 -7.38
C LYS A 171 -33.94 3.47 -8.64
N ASN A 172 -34.05 2.40 -9.42
CA ASN A 172 -34.92 2.38 -10.59
C ASN A 172 -36.38 2.35 -10.13
N ASN A 173 -37.16 3.36 -10.52
CA ASN A 173 -38.57 3.47 -10.12
C ASN A 173 -39.45 2.35 -10.69
N TRP A 174 -39.03 1.69 -11.78
CA TRP A 174 -39.81 0.66 -12.47
C TRP A 174 -39.46 -0.75 -12.01
N THR A 175 -38.16 -1.05 -11.88
CA THR A 175 -37.68 -2.39 -11.47
C THR A 175 -37.44 -2.50 -9.97
N GLY A 176 -37.33 -1.37 -9.26
CA GLY A 176 -36.93 -1.34 -7.85
C GLY A 176 -35.45 -1.63 -7.62
N GLU A 177 -34.68 -1.90 -8.67
CA GLU A 177 -33.27 -2.25 -8.60
C GLU A 177 -32.42 -1.08 -8.12
N PHE A 178 -31.42 -1.40 -7.32
CA PHE A 178 -30.49 -0.45 -6.72
C PHE A 178 -29.09 -1.05 -6.81
N SER A 179 -28.20 -0.33 -7.48
CA SER A 179 -26.81 -0.74 -7.65
C SER A 179 -25.92 0.00 -6.67
N ALA A 180 -24.91 -0.65 -6.11
CA ALA A 180 -23.86 0.02 -5.34
C ALA A 180 -22.48 -0.42 -5.79
N ARG A 181 -21.48 0.41 -5.53
CA ARG A 181 -20.07 0.07 -5.72
C ARG A 181 -19.28 0.49 -4.50
N PHE A 182 -18.44 -0.42 -4.02
CA PHE A 182 -17.47 -0.20 -2.97
C PHE A 182 -16.09 -0.17 -3.61
N LEU A 183 -15.26 0.79 -3.22
CA LEU A 183 -13.87 0.89 -3.64
C LEU A 183 -13.00 0.96 -2.39
N LEU A 184 -12.10 0.01 -2.23
CA LEU A 184 -11.27 -0.15 -1.04
C LEU A 184 -9.79 -0.05 -1.41
N LYS A 185 -9.03 0.81 -0.73
CA LYS A 185 -7.57 0.74 -0.74
C LYS A 185 -7.13 -0.37 0.21
N LEU A 186 -6.51 -1.42 -0.35
CA LEU A 186 -6.15 -2.62 0.39
C LEU A 186 -4.90 -2.37 1.27
N PRO A 187 -4.90 -2.78 2.55
CA PRO A 187 -3.80 -2.60 3.48
C PRO A 187 -2.72 -3.68 3.28
N VAL A 188 -2.09 -3.70 2.10
CA VAL A 188 -0.99 -4.62 1.78
C VAL A 188 0.30 -3.82 1.65
N ASP A 189 1.37 -4.30 2.30
CA ASP A 189 2.68 -3.66 2.22
C ASP A 189 3.41 -4.04 0.92
N PHE A 190 3.59 -3.04 0.05
CA PHE A 190 4.31 -3.15 -1.21
C PHE A 190 5.72 -2.55 -1.17
N SER A 191 6.14 -1.98 -0.04
CA SER A 191 7.41 -1.24 0.09
C SER A 191 8.64 -2.07 -0.29
N ASN A 192 8.58 -3.38 -0.05
CA ASN A 192 9.66 -4.32 -0.29
C ASN A 192 9.71 -4.87 -1.73
N ILE A 193 8.77 -4.49 -2.61
CA ILE A 193 8.84 -4.86 -4.02
C ILE A 193 10.08 -4.18 -4.63
N PRO A 194 10.97 -4.90 -5.35
CA PRO A 194 12.12 -4.29 -5.99
C PRO A 194 11.72 -3.15 -6.94
N THR A 195 12.53 -2.10 -7.02
CA THR A 195 12.38 -1.06 -8.05
C THR A 195 12.73 -1.65 -9.41
N TYR A 196 11.90 -1.38 -10.41
CA TYR A 196 12.21 -1.64 -11.81
C TYR A 196 12.15 -0.32 -12.56
N LEU A 197 13.07 -0.14 -13.51
CA LEU A 197 12.99 0.96 -14.47
C LEU A 197 11.65 0.90 -15.20
N LEU A 198 10.79 1.86 -14.91
CA LEU A 198 9.75 2.24 -15.84
C LEU A 198 10.43 2.69 -17.13
N LYS A 199 9.79 2.37 -18.24
CA LYS A 199 10.35 2.57 -19.58
C LYS A 199 10.65 4.04 -19.88
N ASP A 200 10.05 4.97 -19.13
CA ASP A 200 10.34 6.40 -19.13
C ASP A 200 10.71 6.85 -17.70
N VAL A 201 11.89 7.44 -17.55
CA VAL A 201 12.41 7.94 -16.25
C VAL A 201 11.63 9.18 -15.79
N ASN A 202 10.88 9.82 -16.68
CA ASN A 202 10.08 11.01 -16.37
C ASN A 202 8.63 10.69 -15.98
N GLU A 203 8.20 9.42 -16.08
CA GLU A 203 6.87 9.00 -15.62
C GLU A 203 6.92 8.65 -14.14
N ASP A 204 6.17 9.42 -13.33
CA ASP A 204 5.88 9.04 -11.95
C ASP A 204 4.84 7.91 -11.95
N PRO A 205 5.18 6.69 -11.49
CA PRO A 205 4.23 5.58 -11.40
C PRO A 205 3.09 5.84 -10.41
N GLY A 206 3.19 6.89 -9.61
CA GLY A 206 2.28 7.19 -8.52
C GLY A 206 2.52 6.30 -7.31
N GLU A 207 1.60 6.38 -6.37
CA GLU A 207 1.66 5.61 -5.12
C GLU A 207 1.45 4.11 -5.37
N ASP A 208 2.19 3.27 -4.64
CA ASP A 208 2.03 1.82 -4.65
C ASP A 208 0.77 1.38 -3.92
N VAL A 209 -0.32 1.29 -4.68
CA VAL A 209 -1.65 1.00 -4.14
C VAL A 209 -2.33 -0.13 -4.92
N ALA A 210 -3.03 -0.98 -4.18
CA ALA A 210 -4.01 -1.92 -4.73
C ALA A 210 -5.42 -1.48 -4.34
N LEU A 211 -6.30 -1.32 -5.33
CA LEU A 211 -7.69 -0.92 -5.13
C LEU A 211 -8.63 -2.06 -5.50
N LEU A 212 -9.48 -2.48 -4.57
CA LEU A 212 -10.52 -3.47 -4.81
C LEU A 212 -11.87 -2.77 -5.00
N SER A 213 -12.41 -2.84 -6.23
CA SER A 213 -13.75 -2.39 -6.55
C SER A 213 -14.72 -3.57 -6.51
N VAL A 214 -15.79 -3.50 -5.74
CA VAL A 214 -16.88 -4.50 -5.74
C VAL A 214 -18.17 -3.83 -6.15
N SER A 215 -18.73 -4.24 -7.29
CA SER A 215 -20.02 -3.72 -7.80
C SER A 215 -21.15 -4.71 -7.51
N PHE A 216 -22.24 -4.21 -6.95
CA PHE A 216 -23.49 -4.91 -6.69
C PHE A 216 -24.54 -4.36 -7.67
N GLU A 217 -25.11 -5.22 -8.50
CA GLU A 217 -26.16 -4.81 -9.46
C GLU A 217 -27.58 -4.91 -8.86
N ASP A 218 -27.73 -5.63 -7.75
CA ASP A 218 -28.98 -5.83 -7.05
C ASP A 218 -28.88 -5.58 -5.53
N THR A 219 -30.03 -5.35 -4.88
CA THR A 219 -30.11 -5.08 -3.43
C THR A 219 -29.77 -6.30 -2.58
N GLU A 220 -30.01 -7.50 -3.11
CA GLU A 220 -29.83 -8.76 -2.40
C GLU A 220 -28.39 -9.30 -2.48
N ALA A 221 -27.49 -8.58 -3.18
CA ALA A 221 -26.11 -8.97 -3.39
C ALA A 221 -25.95 -10.36 -4.04
N THR A 222 -26.81 -10.68 -5.01
CA THR A 222 -26.70 -11.92 -5.78
C THR A 222 -25.87 -11.73 -7.05
N GLN A 223 -25.80 -10.50 -7.58
CA GLN A 223 -25.01 -10.15 -8.75
C GLN A 223 -23.85 -9.24 -8.33
N VAL A 224 -22.73 -9.87 -7.98
CA VAL A 224 -21.56 -9.20 -7.42
C VAL A 224 -20.34 -9.37 -8.32
N TYR A 225 -19.74 -8.24 -8.70
CA TYR A 225 -18.62 -8.17 -9.65
C TYR A 225 -17.40 -7.49 -9.01
N PRO A 226 -16.45 -8.27 -8.46
CA PRO A 226 -15.20 -7.75 -7.95
C PRO A 226 -14.19 -7.48 -9.07
N LYS A 227 -13.43 -6.38 -8.96
CA LYS A 227 -12.34 -5.98 -9.86
C LYS A 227 -11.19 -5.44 -9.03
N LEU A 228 -9.98 -5.96 -9.26
CA LEU A 228 -8.77 -5.49 -8.61
C LEU A 228 -7.98 -4.60 -9.57
N TYR A 229 -7.63 -3.41 -9.13
CA TYR A 229 -6.76 -2.47 -9.81
C TYR A 229 -5.45 -2.38 -9.05
N LEU A 230 -4.34 -2.36 -9.79
CA LEU A 230 -2.99 -2.32 -9.23
C LEU A 230 -2.27 -1.12 -9.81
N SER A 231 -1.42 -0.47 -9.01
CA SER A 231 -0.50 0.54 -9.55
C SER A 231 0.38 -0.10 -10.64
N PRO A 232 0.86 0.69 -11.63
CA PRO A 232 1.71 0.18 -12.71
C PRO A 232 2.89 -0.61 -12.18
N ARG A 233 3.42 -0.17 -11.03
CA ARG A 233 4.48 -0.83 -10.33
C ARG A 233 4.04 -2.23 -9.91
N ILE A 234 3.09 -2.34 -8.99
CA ILE A 234 2.60 -3.63 -8.49
C ILE A 234 2.15 -4.57 -9.62
N GLU A 235 1.46 -4.06 -10.64
CA GLU A 235 1.04 -4.84 -11.81
C GLU A 235 2.23 -5.51 -12.51
N HIS A 236 3.29 -4.76 -12.79
CA HIS A 236 4.48 -5.30 -13.45
C HIS A 236 5.18 -6.35 -12.57
N ALA A 237 5.35 -6.07 -11.28
CA ALA A 237 5.96 -7.00 -10.33
C ALA A 237 5.23 -8.35 -10.25
N LEU A 238 3.91 -8.35 -10.41
CA LEU A 238 3.07 -9.54 -10.34
C LEU A 238 2.87 -10.24 -11.69
N GLY A 239 3.53 -9.77 -12.75
CA GLY A 239 3.48 -10.40 -14.08
C GLY A 239 2.34 -9.91 -14.97
N GLY A 240 1.79 -8.73 -14.70
CA GLY A 240 0.68 -8.12 -15.44
C GLY A 240 -0.71 -8.53 -14.94
N SER A 241 -1.73 -7.74 -15.27
CA SER A 241 -3.13 -7.97 -14.91
C SER A 241 -3.68 -9.33 -15.36
N SER A 242 -3.14 -9.91 -16.44
CA SER A 242 -3.54 -11.24 -16.91
C SER A 242 -3.02 -12.40 -16.06
N ALA A 243 -2.00 -12.18 -15.22
CA ALA A 243 -1.38 -13.23 -14.41
C ALA A 243 -2.01 -13.37 -13.01
N LEU A 244 -2.85 -12.40 -12.62
CA LEU A 244 -3.48 -12.34 -11.30
C LEU A 244 -4.99 -12.52 -11.41
N HIS A 245 -5.50 -13.64 -10.90
CA HIS A 245 -6.93 -13.87 -10.74
C HIS A 245 -7.30 -13.80 -9.26
N ILE A 246 -8.28 -12.94 -8.93
CA ILE A 246 -8.88 -12.87 -7.61
C ILE A 246 -10.01 -13.91 -7.49
N PRO A 247 -10.30 -14.42 -6.27
CA PRO A 247 -11.43 -15.30 -6.06
C PRO A 247 -12.75 -14.62 -6.46
N ALA A 248 -13.68 -15.39 -7.03
CA ALA A 248 -15.04 -14.90 -7.25
C ALA A 248 -15.71 -14.60 -5.89
N PHE A 249 -16.64 -13.65 -5.89
CA PHE A 249 -17.40 -13.36 -4.68
C PHE A 249 -18.33 -14.53 -4.34
N PRO A 250 -18.28 -15.07 -3.10
CA PRO A 250 -19.11 -16.22 -2.73
C PRO A 250 -20.59 -15.84 -2.66
N GLY A 251 -21.48 -16.71 -3.16
CA GLY A 251 -22.91 -16.49 -3.11
C GLY A 251 -23.41 -16.38 -1.66
N GLY A 252 -24.07 -15.26 -1.33
CA GLY A 252 -24.53 -14.96 0.04
C GLY A 252 -23.41 -14.58 1.01
N GLY A 253 -22.17 -14.43 0.56
CA GLY A 253 -21.07 -13.96 1.39
C GLY A 253 -21.09 -12.46 1.63
N CYS A 254 -20.16 -11.99 2.46
CA CYS A 254 -19.99 -10.58 2.81
C CYS A 254 -18.58 -10.06 2.50
N LEU A 255 -18.45 -8.74 2.35
CA LEU A 255 -17.19 -8.07 2.07
C LEU A 255 -16.18 -8.25 3.21
N ILE A 256 -16.65 -8.24 4.47
CA ILE A 256 -15.77 -8.39 5.63
C ILE A 256 -15.04 -9.74 5.64
N ASP A 257 -15.62 -10.80 5.07
CA ASP A 257 -14.95 -12.10 4.90
C ASP A 257 -14.18 -12.19 3.57
N TYR A 258 -14.63 -11.50 2.52
CA TYR A 258 -14.05 -11.56 1.19
C TYR A 258 -12.76 -10.72 1.06
N VAL A 259 -12.76 -9.49 1.56
CA VAL A 259 -11.62 -8.55 1.46
C VAL A 259 -10.35 -9.14 2.08
N PRO A 260 -10.36 -9.75 3.29
CA PRO A 260 -9.18 -10.39 3.85
C PRO A 260 -8.61 -11.53 2.99
N GLN A 261 -9.45 -12.27 2.27
CA GLN A 261 -8.99 -13.33 1.37
C GLN A 261 -8.21 -12.75 0.19
N VAL A 262 -8.68 -11.63 -0.38
CA VAL A 262 -7.97 -10.91 -1.45
C VAL A 262 -6.66 -10.32 -0.91
N CYS A 263 -6.68 -9.70 0.27
CA CYS A 263 -5.47 -9.20 0.94
C CYS A 263 -4.45 -10.34 1.15
N HIS A 264 -4.87 -11.48 1.68
CA HIS A 264 -3.99 -12.62 1.91
C HIS A 264 -3.39 -13.17 0.60
N LEU A 265 -4.20 -13.28 -0.46
CA LEU A 265 -3.72 -13.67 -1.79
C LEU A 265 -2.63 -12.72 -2.28
N LEU A 266 -2.88 -11.41 -2.17
CA LEU A 266 -1.95 -10.40 -2.64
C LEU A 266 -0.65 -10.39 -1.82
N THR A 267 -0.76 -10.44 -0.49
CA THR A 267 0.39 -10.56 0.42
C THR A 267 1.25 -11.79 0.08
N ASN A 268 0.64 -12.96 -0.14
CA ASN A 268 1.37 -14.17 -0.51
C ASN A 268 2.10 -14.01 -1.86
N LYS A 269 1.48 -13.34 -2.83
CA LYS A 269 2.09 -13.07 -4.13
C LYS A 269 3.25 -12.09 -4.02
N VAL A 270 3.12 -11.04 -3.22
CA VAL A 270 4.20 -10.08 -2.93
C VAL A 270 5.39 -10.80 -2.29
N GLN A 271 5.15 -11.63 -1.28
CA GLN A 271 6.21 -12.43 -0.66
C GLN A 271 6.90 -13.36 -1.66
N TYR A 272 6.14 -13.97 -2.57
CA TYR A 272 6.70 -14.81 -3.62
C TYR A 272 7.60 -14.04 -4.59
N VAL A 273 7.22 -12.82 -4.99
CA VAL A 273 8.04 -11.94 -5.84
C VAL A 273 9.34 -11.55 -5.13
N ILE A 274 9.26 -11.16 -3.86
CA ILE A 274 10.43 -10.78 -3.04
C ILE A 274 11.39 -11.97 -2.91
N GLN A 275 10.86 -13.17 -2.60
CA GLN A 275 11.67 -14.37 -2.51
C GLN A 275 12.32 -14.72 -3.85
N GLY A 276 11.56 -14.65 -4.94
CA GLY A 276 12.08 -14.89 -6.29
C GLY A 276 13.20 -13.92 -6.65
N TYR A 277 13.03 -12.64 -6.33
CA TYR A 277 14.07 -11.62 -6.50
C TYR A 277 15.36 -11.95 -5.76
N HIS A 278 15.28 -12.28 -4.46
CA HIS A 278 16.48 -12.65 -3.69
C HIS A 278 17.15 -13.91 -4.24
N LYS A 279 16.37 -14.89 -4.69
CA LYS A 279 16.89 -16.10 -5.31
C LYS A 279 17.58 -15.80 -6.64
N ARG A 280 17.01 -14.95 -7.49
CA ARG A 280 17.66 -14.53 -8.75
C ARG A 280 18.98 -13.81 -8.46
N ARG A 281 18.99 -12.90 -7.49
CA ARG A 281 20.21 -12.22 -7.04
C ARG A 281 21.28 -13.19 -6.55
N GLU A 282 20.91 -14.18 -5.75
CA GLU A 282 21.81 -15.25 -5.29
C GLU A 282 22.38 -16.06 -6.46
N TYR A 283 21.54 -16.42 -7.42
CA TYR A 283 21.94 -17.13 -8.64
C TYR A 283 22.96 -16.32 -9.45
N ILE A 284 22.64 -15.06 -9.78
CA ILE A 284 23.52 -14.18 -10.54
C ILE A 284 24.85 -14.00 -9.79
N ALA A 285 24.82 -13.71 -8.48
CA ALA A 285 26.04 -13.54 -7.69
C ALA A 285 26.94 -14.79 -7.71
N ALA A 286 26.36 -16.00 -7.62
CA ALA A 286 27.13 -17.24 -7.72
C ALA A 286 27.74 -17.45 -9.11
N PHE A 287 27.01 -17.10 -10.17
CA PHE A 287 27.55 -17.15 -11.54
C PHE A 287 28.66 -16.13 -11.76
N LEU A 288 28.51 -14.90 -11.25
CA LEU A 288 29.58 -13.90 -11.28
C LEU A 288 30.83 -14.37 -10.51
N SER A 289 30.65 -15.05 -9.38
CA SER A 289 31.77 -15.64 -8.62
C SER A 289 32.49 -16.74 -9.41
N HIS A 290 31.74 -17.63 -10.08
CA HIS A 290 32.31 -18.79 -10.78
C HIS A 290 32.83 -18.50 -12.19
N PHE A 291 32.27 -17.49 -12.86
CA PHE A 291 32.52 -17.16 -14.27
C PHE A 291 32.90 -15.69 -14.49
N GLY A 292 33.23 -14.94 -13.43
CA GLY A 292 33.40 -13.48 -13.45
C GLY A 292 34.34 -12.92 -14.52
N THR A 293 35.34 -13.70 -14.94
CA THR A 293 36.29 -13.30 -15.99
C THR A 293 35.71 -13.32 -17.41
N GLY A 294 34.54 -13.95 -17.60
CA GLY A 294 33.86 -14.07 -18.89
C GLY A 294 32.46 -13.46 -18.90
N VAL A 295 32.16 -12.53 -17.99
CA VAL A 295 30.85 -11.86 -17.96
C VAL A 295 30.81 -10.79 -19.04
N VAL A 296 29.75 -10.77 -19.85
CA VAL A 296 29.52 -9.75 -20.88
C VAL A 296 28.57 -8.68 -20.34
N GLU A 297 27.41 -9.10 -19.86
CA GLU A 297 26.37 -8.22 -19.30
C GLU A 297 25.46 -9.02 -18.37
N TYR A 298 24.77 -8.34 -17.45
CA TYR A 298 23.69 -8.90 -16.66
C TYR A 298 22.71 -7.80 -16.27
N ASP A 299 21.48 -8.20 -15.97
CA ASP A 299 20.46 -7.32 -15.41
C ASP A 299 20.78 -7.03 -13.94
N ALA A 300 21.30 -5.83 -13.68
CA ALA A 300 21.70 -5.39 -12.35
C ALA A 300 20.52 -4.97 -11.45
N GLU A 301 19.32 -4.84 -12.00
CA GLU A 301 18.13 -4.40 -11.28
C GLU A 301 17.22 -5.58 -10.96
N GLY A 302 16.76 -6.32 -11.96
CA GLY A 302 15.80 -7.41 -11.79
C GLY A 302 16.44 -8.79 -11.63
N PHE A 303 17.73 -8.91 -11.93
CA PHE A 303 18.48 -10.17 -12.00
C PHE A 303 17.82 -11.22 -12.92
N THR A 304 17.17 -10.77 -13.99
CA THR A 304 16.41 -11.63 -14.90
C THR A 304 17.23 -12.19 -16.05
N LYS A 305 18.38 -11.59 -16.36
CA LYS A 305 19.23 -11.97 -17.50
C LYS A 305 20.71 -11.92 -17.15
N LEU A 306 21.48 -12.84 -17.71
CA LEU A 306 22.95 -12.88 -17.68
C LEU A 306 23.50 -13.40 -19.01
N THR A 307 24.53 -12.74 -19.54
CA THR A 307 25.26 -13.19 -20.73
C THR A 307 26.73 -13.44 -20.36
N LEU A 308 27.21 -14.64 -20.68
CA LEU A 308 28.61 -15.05 -20.50
C LEU A 308 29.28 -15.31 -21.85
N LEU A 309 30.53 -14.90 -21.99
CA LEU A 309 31.44 -15.27 -23.07
C LEU A 309 32.43 -16.32 -22.56
N LEU A 310 32.39 -17.50 -23.14
CA LEU A 310 33.21 -18.65 -22.75
C LEU A 310 33.99 -19.19 -23.95
N MET A 311 35.04 -19.96 -23.66
CA MET A 311 35.91 -20.57 -24.66
C MET A 311 36.05 -22.07 -24.43
N TRP A 312 35.96 -22.84 -25.52
CA TRP A 312 36.18 -24.28 -25.54
C TRP A 312 37.09 -24.66 -26.70
N LYS A 313 38.32 -25.12 -26.42
CA LYS A 313 39.31 -25.50 -27.45
C LYS A 313 39.41 -24.45 -28.58
N ASP A 314 39.68 -23.20 -28.19
CA ASP A 314 39.80 -22.02 -29.07
C ASP A 314 38.50 -21.58 -29.79
N PHE A 315 37.37 -22.22 -29.53
CA PHE A 315 36.06 -21.78 -29.99
C PHE A 315 35.37 -20.91 -28.94
N CYS A 316 35.15 -19.63 -29.26
CA CYS A 316 34.38 -18.72 -28.40
C CYS A 316 32.88 -18.87 -28.65
N PHE A 317 32.09 -18.77 -27.59
CA PHE A 317 30.62 -18.82 -27.67
C PHE A 317 29.99 -18.04 -26.53
N LEU A 318 28.76 -17.59 -26.75
CA LEU A 318 27.95 -16.91 -25.75
C LEU A 318 26.97 -17.89 -25.10
N VAL A 319 26.71 -17.67 -23.81
CA VAL A 319 25.62 -18.31 -23.08
C VAL A 319 24.74 -17.22 -22.48
N HIS A 320 23.51 -17.13 -22.96
CA HIS A 320 22.48 -16.28 -22.37
C HIS A 320 21.66 -17.09 -21.39
N ILE A 321 21.46 -16.56 -20.19
CA ILE A 321 20.69 -17.19 -19.12
C ILE A 321 19.51 -16.28 -18.82
N ASP A 322 18.31 -16.76 -19.13
CA ASP A 322 17.06 -16.07 -18.86
C ASP A 322 16.37 -16.71 -17.64
N LEU A 323 16.18 -15.95 -16.57
CA LEU A 323 15.53 -16.38 -15.34
C LEU A 323 14.03 -16.03 -15.37
N PRO A 324 13.13 -17.02 -15.22
CA PRO A 324 11.69 -16.78 -15.29
C PRO A 324 11.15 -16.04 -14.05
N LEU A 325 9.94 -15.47 -14.18
CA LEU A 325 9.24 -14.76 -13.10
C LEU A 325 9.11 -15.64 -11.84
N PHE A 326 8.75 -16.90 -12.02
CA PHE A 326 8.58 -17.86 -10.92
C PHE A 326 9.86 -18.65 -10.57
N PHE A 327 11.04 -18.10 -10.84
CA PHE A 327 12.31 -18.64 -10.33
C PHE A 327 12.31 -18.63 -8.78
N PRO A 328 12.76 -19.70 -8.08
CA PRO A 328 13.43 -20.90 -8.59
C PRO A 328 12.50 -22.07 -8.95
N ARG A 329 11.18 -21.94 -8.81
CA ARG A 329 10.25 -23.03 -9.17
C ARG A 329 10.41 -23.41 -10.64
N ASP A 330 10.41 -22.42 -11.51
CA ASP A 330 10.57 -22.61 -12.94
C ASP A 330 12.08 -22.54 -13.29
N GLN A 331 12.53 -23.46 -14.15
CA GLN A 331 13.93 -23.59 -14.53
C GLN A 331 14.37 -22.44 -15.45
N PRO A 332 15.58 -21.88 -15.25
CA PRO A 332 16.16 -20.91 -16.19
C PRO A 332 16.32 -21.48 -17.60
N THR A 333 16.25 -20.61 -18.61
CA THR A 333 16.54 -21.01 -19.99
C THR A 333 17.99 -20.70 -20.31
N LEU A 334 18.73 -21.68 -20.82
CA LEU A 334 20.12 -21.51 -21.24
C LEU A 334 20.19 -21.46 -22.76
N THR A 335 20.61 -20.35 -23.36
CA THR A 335 20.73 -20.21 -24.81
C THR A 335 22.19 -20.10 -25.20
N PHE A 336 22.69 -21.12 -25.89
CA PHE A 336 24.05 -21.13 -26.43
C PHE A 336 24.03 -20.46 -27.80
N GLN A 337 24.93 -19.51 -28.04
CA GLN A 337 25.01 -18.77 -29.30
C GLN A 337 26.45 -18.78 -29.84
N SER A 338 26.58 -19.04 -31.14
CA SER A 338 27.87 -18.96 -31.83
C SER A 338 28.16 -17.51 -32.19
N VAL A 339 29.42 -17.10 -32.07
CA VAL A 339 29.88 -15.78 -32.54
C VAL A 339 30.37 -15.80 -33.99
N TYR A 340 30.31 -16.95 -34.67
CA TYR A 340 30.87 -17.14 -36.01
C TYR A 340 29.84 -17.55 -37.06
N HIS A 341 28.71 -18.12 -36.64
CA HIS A 341 27.78 -18.78 -37.57
C HIS A 341 26.43 -18.07 -37.59
N PHE A 342 25.87 -17.90 -38.79
CA PHE A 342 24.55 -17.33 -39.04
C PHE A 342 23.59 -18.38 -39.60
N THR A 343 22.30 -18.22 -39.29
CA THR A 343 21.21 -18.98 -39.88
C THR A 343 20.86 -18.42 -41.26
N ASN A 344 19.98 -19.13 -42.00
CA ASN A 344 19.49 -18.66 -43.30
C ASN A 344 18.70 -17.34 -43.22
N SER A 345 18.22 -16.93 -42.03
CA SER A 345 17.55 -15.65 -41.82
C SER A 345 18.51 -14.51 -41.45
N GLY A 346 19.82 -14.74 -41.44
CA GLY A 346 20.84 -13.75 -41.09
C GLY A 346 21.00 -13.49 -39.58
N GLN A 347 20.34 -14.28 -38.73
CA GLN A 347 20.53 -14.23 -37.28
C GLN A 347 21.68 -15.14 -36.85
N LEU A 348 22.35 -14.84 -35.75
CA LEU A 348 23.38 -15.74 -35.21
C LEU A 348 22.77 -17.10 -34.84
N TYR A 349 23.49 -18.18 -35.14
CA TYR A 349 23.08 -19.53 -34.78
C TYR A 349 23.07 -19.69 -33.26
N SER A 350 21.93 -20.10 -32.72
CA SER A 350 21.73 -20.31 -31.30
C SER A 350 20.82 -21.50 -31.00
N GLN A 351 21.02 -22.13 -29.85
CA GLN A 351 20.20 -23.24 -29.38
C GLN A 351 19.82 -23.04 -27.91
N ALA A 352 18.53 -22.99 -27.64
CA ALA A 352 17.98 -22.91 -26.29
C ALA A 352 17.86 -24.30 -25.65
N GLN A 353 18.23 -24.40 -24.37
CA GLN A 353 18.17 -25.59 -23.56
C GLN A 353 17.34 -25.33 -22.31
N LYS A 354 16.25 -26.10 -22.19
CA LYS A 354 15.38 -26.15 -21.01
C LYS A 354 15.43 -27.50 -20.29
N ASN A 355 16.03 -28.52 -20.91
CA ASN A 355 16.07 -29.89 -20.40
C ASN A 355 17.49 -30.24 -19.91
N TYR A 356 17.92 -29.60 -18.83
CA TYR A 356 19.20 -29.88 -18.18
C TYR A 356 18.98 -30.18 -16.68
N PRO A 357 19.92 -30.84 -15.97
CA PRO A 357 19.75 -31.16 -14.56
C PRO A 357 19.47 -29.90 -13.73
N TYR A 358 18.32 -29.89 -13.05
CA TYR A 358 17.89 -28.75 -12.24
C TYR A 358 17.11 -29.22 -11.01
N SER A 359 17.31 -28.52 -9.89
CA SER A 359 16.46 -28.64 -8.71
C SER A 359 16.19 -27.25 -8.16
N PRO A 360 14.91 -26.90 -7.90
CA PRO A 360 14.55 -25.62 -7.31
C PRO A 360 15.08 -25.43 -5.88
N ARG A 361 15.61 -26.51 -5.26
CA ARG A 361 16.15 -26.53 -3.90
C ARG A 361 17.64 -26.21 -3.81
N TRP A 362 18.34 -26.15 -4.94
CA TRP A 362 19.78 -25.86 -4.95
C TRP A 362 20.04 -24.40 -4.57
N ASP A 363 21.21 -24.16 -3.97
CA ASP A 363 21.74 -22.81 -3.79
C ASP A 363 22.42 -22.32 -5.08
N GLY A 364 22.76 -21.03 -5.13
CA GLY A 364 23.40 -20.44 -6.31
C GLY A 364 24.70 -21.15 -6.71
N ASN A 365 25.50 -21.57 -5.73
CA ASN A 365 26.79 -22.24 -5.97
C ASN A 365 26.62 -23.62 -6.60
N GLU A 366 25.69 -24.44 -6.10
CA GLU A 366 25.40 -25.75 -6.67
C GLU A 366 24.81 -25.60 -8.08
N MET A 367 23.90 -24.65 -8.30
CA MET A 367 23.39 -24.35 -9.64
C MET A 367 24.51 -23.98 -10.62
N ALA A 368 25.45 -23.12 -10.22
CA ALA A 368 26.59 -22.72 -11.03
C ALA A 368 27.56 -23.88 -11.32
N LYS A 369 27.82 -24.77 -10.34
CA LYS A 369 28.63 -25.99 -10.54
C LYS A 369 27.98 -26.94 -11.55
N ARG A 370 26.67 -27.15 -11.43
CA ARG A 370 25.90 -28.02 -12.33
C ARG A 370 25.83 -27.44 -13.74
N ALA A 371 25.66 -26.13 -13.88
CA ALA A 371 25.75 -25.45 -15.16
C ALA A 371 27.14 -25.61 -15.80
N LYS A 372 28.23 -25.42 -15.04
CA LYS A 372 29.59 -25.65 -15.52
C LYS A 372 29.81 -27.08 -16.03
N ALA A 373 29.27 -28.08 -15.31
CA ALA A 373 29.33 -29.47 -15.74
C ALA A 373 28.54 -29.69 -17.04
N TYR A 374 27.32 -29.14 -17.12
CA TYR A 374 26.49 -29.22 -18.32
C TYR A 374 27.13 -28.54 -19.53
N PHE A 375 27.76 -27.37 -19.36
CA PHE A 375 28.48 -26.66 -20.43
C PHE A 375 29.56 -27.56 -21.03
N LYS A 376 30.37 -28.21 -20.20
CA LYS A 376 31.42 -29.13 -20.68
C LYS A 376 30.87 -30.29 -21.50
N THR A 377 29.67 -30.79 -21.18
CA THR A 377 29.04 -31.89 -21.91
C THR A 377 28.35 -31.45 -23.19
N PHE A 378 27.77 -30.25 -23.20
CA PHE A 378 26.89 -29.79 -24.28
C PHE A 378 27.62 -28.98 -25.36
N VAL A 379 28.65 -28.22 -24.99
CA VAL A 379 29.37 -27.33 -25.93
C VAL A 379 29.94 -28.05 -27.16
N PRO A 380 30.52 -29.27 -27.07
CA PRO A 380 30.95 -30.00 -28.26
C PRO A 380 29.80 -30.30 -29.23
N GLN A 381 28.63 -30.70 -28.71
CA GLN A 381 27.44 -30.99 -29.51
C GLN A 381 26.89 -29.71 -30.17
N PHE A 382 26.87 -28.61 -29.41
CA PHE A 382 26.48 -27.31 -29.92
C PHE A 382 27.41 -26.83 -31.04
N GLN A 383 28.73 -27.00 -30.88
CA GLN A 383 29.72 -26.63 -31.88
C GLN A 383 29.55 -27.43 -33.18
N GLU A 384 29.38 -28.76 -33.10
CA GLU A 384 29.09 -29.60 -34.26
C GLU A 384 27.79 -29.19 -34.96
N ALA A 385 26.73 -28.92 -34.19
CA ALA A 385 25.46 -28.47 -34.73
C ALA A 385 25.56 -27.08 -35.39
N ALA A 386 26.37 -26.18 -34.85
CA ALA A 386 26.63 -24.87 -35.45
C ALA A 386 27.37 -24.99 -36.80
N PHE A 387 28.36 -25.87 -36.91
CA PHE A 387 29.03 -26.15 -38.19
C PHE A 387 28.11 -26.82 -39.21
N ALA A 388 27.22 -27.71 -38.78
CA ALA A 388 26.33 -28.43 -39.67
C ALA A 388 25.19 -27.54 -40.24
N ASN A 389 24.68 -26.61 -39.43
CA ASN A 389 23.47 -25.85 -39.75
C ASN A 389 23.72 -24.37 -40.00
N GLY A 390 24.83 -23.84 -39.53
CA GLY A 390 25.20 -22.44 -39.63
C GLY A 390 26.13 -22.16 -40.81
N LYS A 391 26.06 -20.94 -41.33
CA LYS A 391 26.99 -20.42 -42.36
C LYS A 391 27.96 -19.43 -41.71
N LEU A 392 29.24 -19.53 -42.06
CA LEU A 392 30.26 -18.58 -41.65
C LEU A 392 30.01 -17.18 -42.22
#